data_AF-T1G4Q3-F1
#
_entry.id   AF-T1G4Q3-F1
#
_cell.length_a   1.000
_cell.length_b   1.000
_cell.length_c   1.000
_cell.angle_alpha   90.00
_cell.angle_beta   90.00
_cell.angle_gamma   90.00
#
_symmetry.space_group_name_H-M   'P 1'
#
loop_
_entity.id
_entity.type
_entity.pdbx_description
1 polymer ?
#
loop_
_entity_poly.entity_id
_entity_poly.type
_entity_poly.pdbx_seq_one_letter_code
_entity_poly.pdbx_strand_id
1 'polypeptide(L)'
;MTLNVDENKFMEEFFEQVNEIREMIDKIAIDVDEVKKNHSAILSAPQTDDKTKDKLEDLMAEIKKTANKVRGKLKVLEQKIEQEEETNKSSADLRIRKTQVFVYIFLLN
;
A
#
# COMPACT_ATOMS: atom_id res chain seq x y z
N MET A 1 -17.29 -13.12 30.65
CA MET A 1 -17.52 -11.84 29.97
C MET A 1 -16.61 -11.83 28.75
N THR A 2 -17.20 -12.12 27.58
CA THR A 2 -16.55 -12.49 26.32
C THR A 2 -16.26 -11.26 25.48
N LEU A 3 -15.28 -10.47 25.89
CA LEU A 3 -14.69 -9.39 25.10
C LEU A 3 -13.23 -9.77 24.92
N ASN A 4 -12.73 -9.89 23.68
CA ASN A 4 -11.31 -9.74 23.26
C ASN A 4 -10.88 -10.59 22.04
N VAL A 5 -11.64 -11.60 21.58
CA VAL A 5 -11.16 -12.46 20.47
C VAL A 5 -11.48 -11.83 19.10
N ASP A 6 -12.68 -11.30 18.91
CA ASP A 6 -13.10 -10.72 17.63
C ASP A 6 -12.40 -9.38 17.32
N GLU A 7 -12.11 -8.57 18.35
CA GLU A 7 -11.39 -7.29 18.19
C GLU A 7 -9.89 -7.47 17.91
N ASN A 8 -9.25 -8.49 18.48
CA ASN A 8 -7.85 -8.80 18.17
C ASN A 8 -7.70 -9.31 16.74
N LYS A 9 -8.65 -10.13 16.28
CA LYS A 9 -8.68 -10.63 14.90
C LYS A 9 -8.89 -9.48 13.90
N PHE A 10 -9.75 -8.52 14.23
CA PHE A 10 -9.93 -7.33 13.40
C PHE A 10 -8.64 -6.51 13.26
N MET A 11 -7.93 -6.26 14.38
CA MET A 11 -6.67 -5.50 14.35
C MET A 11 -5.57 -6.23 13.55
N GLU A 12 -5.49 -7.55 13.67
CA GLU A 12 -4.56 -8.38 12.88
C GLU A 12 -4.87 -8.25 11.38
N GLU A 13 -6.14 -8.40 10.99
CA GLU A 13 -6.60 -8.22 9.60
C GLU A 13 -6.36 -6.79 9.08
N PHE A 14 -6.44 -5.78 9.95
CA PHE A 14 -6.15 -4.39 9.60
C PHE A 14 -4.65 -4.17 9.33
N PHE A 15 -3.77 -4.65 10.21
CA PHE A 15 -2.33 -4.54 10.01
C PHE A 15 -1.86 -5.32 8.79
N GLU A 16 -2.42 -6.49 8.55
CA GLU A 16 -2.14 -7.28 7.34
C GLU A 16 -2.51 -6.50 6.07
N GLN A 17 -3.68 -5.88 6.03
CA GLN A 17 -4.11 -5.02 4.91
C GLN A 17 -3.19 -3.81 4.71
N VAL A 18 -2.75 -3.16 5.79
CA VAL A 18 -1.82 -2.01 5.72
C VAL A 18 -0.45 -2.44 5.23
N ASN A 19 0.07 -3.57 5.73
CA ASN A 19 1.36 -4.10 5.29
C ASN A 19 1.33 -4.50 3.81
N GLU A 20 0.25 -5.14 3.36
CA GLU A 20 0.07 -5.49 1.95
C GLU A 20 0.03 -4.25 1.04
N ILE A 21 -0.64 -3.17 1.48
CA ILE A 21 -0.62 -1.89 0.75
C ILE A 21 0.79 -1.34 0.65
N ARG A 22 1.57 -1.38 1.73
CA ARG A 22 2.94 -0.92 1.76
C ARG A 22 3.81 -1.71 0.78
N GLU A 23 3.72 -3.04 0.80
CA GLU A 23 4.46 -3.90 -0.13
C GLU A 23 4.09 -3.62 -1.59
N MET A 24 2.82 -3.35 -1.89
CA MET A 24 2.40 -2.95 -3.23
C MET A 24 2.98 -1.57 -3.65
N ILE A 25 3.09 -0.62 -2.72
CA ILE A 25 3.71 0.69 -2.97
C ILE A 25 5.21 0.52 -3.23
N ASP A 26 5.90 -0.28 -2.42
CA ASP A 26 7.32 -0.58 -2.60
C ASP A 26 7.56 -1.25 -3.95
N LYS A 27 6.67 -2.16 -4.37
CA LYS A 27 6.72 -2.76 -5.71
C LYS A 27 6.55 -1.71 -6.81
N ILE A 28 5.59 -0.79 -6.71
CA ILE A 28 5.43 0.31 -7.68
C ILE A 28 6.71 1.15 -7.77
N ALA A 29 7.36 1.44 -6.64
CA ALA A 29 8.60 2.21 -6.63
C ALA A 29 9.73 1.49 -7.41
N ILE A 30 9.86 0.18 -7.22
CA ILE A 30 10.81 -0.66 -7.97
C ILE A 30 10.47 -0.64 -9.47
N ASP A 31 9.21 -0.89 -9.84
CA ASP A 31 8.77 -0.92 -11.23
C ASP A 31 9.01 0.44 -11.92
N VAL A 32 8.78 1.56 -11.21
CA VAL A 32 9.05 2.92 -11.70
C VAL A 32 10.54 3.17 -11.93
N ASP A 33 11.41 2.69 -11.06
CA ASP A 33 12.85 2.81 -11.26
C ASP A 33 13.36 1.95 -12.42
N GLU A 34 12.77 0.78 -12.64
CA GLU A 34 13.05 -0.04 -13.81
C GLU A 34 12.59 0.62 -15.12
N VAL A 35 11.40 1.25 -15.11
CA VAL A 35 10.92 2.10 -16.21
C VAL A 35 11.93 3.20 -16.53
N LYS A 36 12.44 3.93 -15.53
CA LYS A 36 13.44 4.99 -15.76
C LYS A 36 14.72 4.45 -16.40
N LYS A 37 15.21 3.28 -15.96
CA LYS A 37 16.41 2.63 -16.51
C LYS A 37 16.19 2.22 -17.97
N ASN A 38 15.08 1.55 -18.26
CA ASN A 38 14.74 1.13 -19.62
C ASN A 38 14.52 2.34 -20.54
N HIS A 39 13.87 3.39 -20.05
CA HIS A 39 13.66 4.62 -20.82
C HIS A 39 14.99 5.34 -21.10
N SER A 40 15.90 5.40 -20.11
CA SER A 40 17.25 5.92 -20.30
C SER A 40 18.06 5.09 -21.30
N ALA A 41 17.96 3.77 -21.26
CA ALA A 41 18.66 2.87 -22.17
C ALA A 41 18.21 3.10 -23.63
N ILE A 42 16.90 3.21 -23.86
CA ILE A 42 16.32 3.50 -25.19
C ILE A 42 16.85 4.85 -25.73
N LEU A 43 16.86 5.90 -24.91
CA LEU A 43 17.33 7.23 -25.33
C LEU A 43 18.84 7.27 -25.60
N SER A 44 19.62 6.43 -24.91
CA SER A 44 21.07 6.34 -25.09
C SER A 44 21.50 5.44 -26.25
N ALA A 45 20.60 4.60 -26.77
CA ALA A 45 20.90 3.64 -27.82
C ALA A 45 20.78 4.30 -29.22
N PRO A 46 21.75 4.10 -30.12
CA PRO A 46 21.71 4.65 -31.48
C PRO A 46 20.64 4.00 -32.38
N GLN A 47 20.06 2.88 -31.96
CA GLN A 47 18.93 2.19 -32.59
C GLN A 47 17.98 1.67 -31.50
N THR A 48 16.67 1.80 -31.72
CA THR A 48 15.63 1.33 -30.80
C THR A 48 15.50 -0.19 -30.86
N ASP A 49 15.65 -0.87 -29.71
CA ASP A 49 15.34 -2.29 -29.56
C ASP A 49 13.85 -2.45 -29.22
N ASP A 50 13.06 -2.97 -30.18
CA ASP A 50 11.62 -3.19 -30.03
C ASP A 50 11.29 -4.02 -28.78
N LYS A 51 12.17 -4.96 -28.38
CA LYS A 51 12.00 -5.76 -27.15
C LYS A 51 12.08 -4.93 -25.88
N THR A 52 12.88 -3.86 -25.88
CA THR A 52 13.00 -2.96 -24.72
C THR A 52 11.79 -2.02 -24.64
N LYS A 53 11.18 -1.69 -25.78
CA LYS A 53 9.94 -0.94 -25.85
C LYS A 53 8.75 -1.75 -25.35
N ASP A 54 8.61 -3.01 -25.77
CA ASP A 54 7.54 -3.89 -25.30
C ASP A 54 7.59 -4.06 -23.77
N LYS A 55 8.80 -4.30 -23.22
CA LYS A 55 9.01 -4.36 -21.76
C LYS A 55 8.62 -3.07 -21.03
N LEU A 56 8.87 -1.91 -21.65
CA LEU A 56 8.49 -0.62 -21.08
C LEU A 56 6.96 -0.48 -21.01
N GLU A 57 6.26 -0.86 -22.08
CA GLU A 57 4.79 -0.84 -22.12
C GLU A 57 4.18 -1.81 -21.10
N ASP A 58 4.75 -3.01 -20.95
CA ASP A 58 4.34 -3.98 -19.93
C ASP A 58 4.52 -3.45 -18.51
N LEU A 59 5.69 -2.86 -18.21
CA LEU A 59 5.96 -2.26 -16.90
C LEU A 59 5.00 -1.09 -16.60
N MET A 60 4.72 -0.23 -17.58
CA MET A 60 3.73 0.84 -17.43
C MET A 60 2.32 0.32 -17.15
N ALA A 61 1.92 -0.78 -17.82
CA ALA A 61 0.64 -1.42 -17.59
C ALA A 61 0.54 -2.02 -16.18
N GLU A 62 1.58 -2.72 -15.72
CA GLU A 62 1.63 -3.31 -14.38
C GLU A 62 1.68 -2.24 -13.27
N ILE A 63 2.40 -1.13 -13.46
CA ILE A 63 2.38 0.02 -12.54
C ILE A 63 0.96 0.56 -12.42
N LYS A 64 0.29 0.83 -13.55
CA LYS A 64 -1.07 1.38 -13.56
C LYS A 64 -2.06 0.44 -12.86
N LYS A 65 -1.93 -0.87 -13.10
CA LYS A 65 -2.75 -1.90 -12.47
C LYS A 65 -2.51 -1.99 -10.97
N THR A 66 -1.25 -2.00 -10.53
CA THR A 66 -0.90 -2.06 -9.11
C THR A 66 -1.34 -0.79 -8.38
N ALA A 67 -1.16 0.39 -8.99
CA ALA A 67 -1.64 1.66 -8.43
C ALA A 67 -3.17 1.68 -8.26
N ASN A 68 -3.92 1.15 -9.23
CA ASN A 68 -5.38 1.04 -9.12
C ASN A 68 -5.80 0.07 -8.00
N LYS A 69 -5.06 -1.03 -7.81
CA LYS A 69 -5.30 -1.95 -6.69
C LYS A 69 -5.04 -1.28 -5.34
N VAL A 70 -3.91 -0.59 -5.20
CA VAL A 70 -3.57 0.19 -3.98
C VAL A 70 -4.68 1.18 -3.66
N ARG A 71 -5.11 1.97 -4.65
CA ARG A 71 -6.22 2.92 -4.49
C ARG A 71 -7.51 2.25 -4.04
N GLY A 72 -7.83 1.10 -4.62
CA GLY A 72 -9.01 0.31 -4.24
C GLY A 72 -8.94 -0.17 -2.79
N LYS A 73 -7.79 -0.72 -2.38
CA LYS A 73 -7.59 -1.20 -1.00
C LYS A 73 -7.63 -0.06 0.02
N LEU A 74 -7.00 1.07 -0.28
CA LEU A 74 -7.06 2.27 0.56
C LEU A 74 -8.50 2.74 0.78
N LYS A 75 -9.31 2.79 -0.29
CA LYS A 75 -10.72 3.17 -0.17
C LYS A 75 -11.53 2.23 0.72
N VAL A 76 -11.28 0.92 0.63
CA VAL A 76 -11.94 -0.07 1.51
C VAL A 76 -11.50 0.11 2.96
N LEU A 77 -10.21 0.39 3.19
CA LEU A 77 -9.66 0.68 4.51
C LEU A 77 -10.28 1.95 5.12
N GLU A 78 -10.39 3.02 4.35
CA GLU A 78 -11.07 4.26 4.76
C GLU A 78 -12.53 4.00 5.15
N GLN A 79 -13.28 3.27 4.31
CA GLN A 79 -14.68 2.93 4.60
C GLN A 79 -14.84 2.07 5.86
N LYS A 80 -13.91 1.13 6.11
CA LYS A 80 -13.90 0.33 7.33
C LYS A 80 -13.66 1.20 8.56
N ILE A 81 -12.73 2.14 8.49
CA ILE A 81 -12.43 3.09 9.58
C ILE A 81 -13.65 3.99 9.87
N GLU A 82 -14.32 4.52 8.84
CA GLU A 82 -15.52 5.35 8.99
C GLU A 82 -16.68 4.60 9.66
N GLN A 83 -16.93 3.35 9.28
CA GLN A 83 -17.95 2.50 9.92
C GLN A 83 -17.62 2.19 11.38
N GLU A 84 -16.34 2.03 11.73
CA GLU A 84 -15.93 1.85 13.12
C GLU A 84 -16.11 3.12 13.97
N GLU A 85 -15.89 4.31 13.41
CA GLU A 85 -16.12 5.58 14.13
C GLU A 85 -17.60 5.82 14.44
N GLU A 86 -18.53 5.38 13.58
CA GLU A 86 -19.98 5.44 13.85
C GLU A 86 -20.43 4.44 14.92
N THR A 87 -19.75 3.29 15.03
CA THR A 87 -20.17 2.20 15.91
C THR A 87 -19.53 2.27 17.31
N ASN A 88 -18.31 2.82 17.43
CA ASN A 88 -17.53 2.80 18.67
C ASN A 88 -17.37 4.19 19.32
N LYS A 89 -18.36 4.58 20.14
CA LYS A 89 -18.25 5.72 21.06
C LYS A 89 -17.10 5.52 22.06
N SER A 90 -15.97 6.18 21.79
CA SER A 90 -14.96 6.63 22.78
C SER A 90 -14.49 5.58 23.81
N SER A 91 -13.84 4.49 23.39
CA SER A 91 -12.98 3.77 24.33
C SER A 91 -11.62 4.47 24.40
N ALA A 92 -11.20 4.86 25.60
CA ALA A 92 -9.86 5.43 25.83
C ALA A 92 -8.75 4.49 25.34
N ASP A 93 -9.01 3.19 25.30
CA ASP A 93 -8.18 2.16 24.69
C ASP A 93 -7.88 2.37 23.21
N LEU A 94 -8.88 2.79 22.41
CA LEU A 94 -8.65 3.08 20.98
C LEU A 94 -7.68 4.25 20.79
N ARG A 95 -7.77 5.27 21.66
CA ARG A 95 -6.84 6.42 21.63
C ARG A 95 -5.43 6.03 22.05
N ILE A 96 -5.28 5.23 23.11
CA ILE A 96 -3.97 4.74 23.58
C ILE A 96 -3.31 3.87 22.49
N ARG A 97 -4.08 3.03 21.80
CA ARG A 97 -3.60 2.18 20.71
C ARG A 97 -3.24 2.97 19.45
N LYS A 98 -4.04 3.98 19.06
CA LYS A 98 -3.68 4.94 18.00
C LYS A 98 -2.35 5.65 18.31
N THR A 99 -2.14 6.07 19.55
CA THR A 99 -0.89 6.72 19.98
C THR A 99 0.30 5.75 19.91
N GLN A 100 0.16 4.49 20.32
CA GLN A 100 1.27 3.52 20.23
C GLN A 100 1.64 3.16 18.78
N VAL A 101 0.66 2.99 17.90
CA VAL A 101 0.90 2.76 16.46
C VAL A 101 1.62 3.96 15.83
N PHE A 102 1.20 5.19 16.17
CA PHE A 102 1.88 6.39 15.71
C PHE A 102 3.34 6.45 16.17
N VAL A 103 3.61 6.13 17.44
CA VAL A 103 4.97 6.11 18.00
C VAL A 103 5.84 5.05 17.31
N TYR A 104 5.29 3.88 17.02
CA TYR A 104 6.04 2.80 16.35
C TYR A 104 6.37 3.15 14.89
N ILE A 105 5.45 3.80 14.18
CA ILE A 105 5.67 4.31 12.82
C ILE A 105 6.72 5.44 12.82
N PHE A 106 6.73 6.32 13.84
CA PHE A 106 7.67 7.44 13.94
C PHE A 106 9.09 7.01 14.34
N LEU A 107 9.24 5.95 15.14
CA LEU A 107 10.54 5.43 15.59
C LEU A 107 11.27 4.56 14.56
N LEU A 108 10.61 4.21 13.45
CA LEU A 108 11.15 3.38 12.37
C LEU A 108 11.53 4.18 11.10
N ASN A 109 11.51 5.51 11.17
CA ASN A 109 12.10 6.42 10.17
C ASN A 109 13.44 6.96 10.66
#